data_AF-A0A9D7JCX9-F1
#
_entry.id   AF-A0A9D7JCX9-F1
#
_cell.length_a   1.000
_cell.length_b   1.000
_cell.length_c   1.000
_cell.angle_alpha   90.00
_cell.angle_beta   90.00
_cell.angle_gamma   90.00
#
_symmetry.space_group_name_H-M   'P 1'
#
loop_
_entity.id
_entity.type
_entity.pdbx_description
1 polymer ?
#
loop_
_entity_poly.entity_id
_entity_poly.type
_entity_poly.pdbx_seq_one_letter_code
_entity_poly.pdbx_strand_id
1 'polypeptide(L)'
;MPLLPASQVHRDCSSWLAGHGAEQVLVSEWGQAGLRPRRFRSRSAPGQITPEEQRGRDELDLCCERSRVRLRVTTAHFRLAADLAAQVESGLRSGDALHVATAAATEGTIVTLDRGMSRAAQHLQSRLSLLA
;
A
#
# COMPACT_ATOMS: atom_id res chain seq x y z
N MET A 1 -7.06 -14.20 9.61
CA MET A 1 -8.10 -13.25 9.14
C MET A 1 -8.40 -13.55 7.67
N PRO A 2 -9.68 -13.58 7.24
CA PRO A 2 -9.98 -13.72 5.83
C PRO A 2 -9.63 -12.41 5.11
N LEU A 3 -8.89 -12.52 4.00
CA LEU A 3 -8.62 -11.41 3.10
C LEU A 3 -9.93 -10.99 2.43
N LEU A 4 -10.15 -9.68 2.26
CA LEU A 4 -11.28 -9.18 1.49
C LEU A 4 -11.24 -9.76 0.05
N PRO A 5 -12.40 -10.01 -0.58
CA PRO A 5 -12.45 -10.39 -2.00
C PRO A 5 -11.75 -9.33 -2.85
N ALA A 6 -11.04 -9.75 -3.91
CA ALA A 6 -10.34 -8.82 -4.81
C ALA A 6 -11.28 -7.75 -5.41
N SER A 7 -12.52 -8.13 -5.69
CA SER A 7 -13.58 -7.22 -6.17
C SER A 7 -13.97 -6.14 -5.15
N GLN A 8 -13.98 -6.48 -3.86
CA GLN A 8 -14.24 -5.53 -2.77
C GLN A 8 -13.05 -4.57 -2.60
N VAL A 9 -11.83 -5.12 -2.54
CA VAL A 9 -10.58 -4.35 -2.48
C VAL A 9 -10.49 -3.33 -3.63
N HIS A 10 -10.82 -3.76 -4.84
CA HIS A 10 -10.83 -2.91 -6.01
C HIS A 10 -11.86 -1.78 -5.88
N ARG A 11 -13.12 -2.09 -5.56
CA ARG A 11 -14.17 -1.07 -5.38
C ARG A 11 -13.81 -0.04 -4.31
N ASP A 12 -13.30 -0.47 -3.16
CA ASP A 12 -13.00 0.42 -2.05
C ASP A 12 -11.84 1.36 -2.39
N CYS A 13 -10.80 0.84 -3.04
CA CYS A 13 -9.69 1.66 -3.54
C CYS A 13 -10.17 2.65 -4.61
N SER A 14 -10.94 2.21 -5.61
CA SER A 14 -11.41 3.06 -6.71
C SER A 14 -12.37 4.15 -6.21
N SER A 15 -13.25 3.83 -5.25
CA SER A 15 -14.14 4.82 -4.61
C SER A 15 -13.36 5.86 -3.81
N TRP A 16 -12.37 5.43 -3.02
CA TRP A 16 -11.51 6.37 -2.28
C TRP A 16 -10.72 7.30 -3.21
N LEU A 17 -10.14 6.73 -4.28
CA LEU A 17 -9.41 7.49 -5.30
C LEU A 17 -10.30 8.51 -6.02
N ALA A 18 -11.53 8.14 -6.36
CA ALA A 18 -12.49 9.06 -6.97
C ALA A 18 -12.84 10.24 -6.05
N GLY A 19 -12.90 10.01 -4.73
CA GLY A 19 -13.19 11.06 -3.75
C GLY A 19 -12.03 12.02 -3.45
N HIS A 20 -10.78 11.59 -3.60
CA HIS A 20 -9.59 12.39 -3.25
C HIS A 20 -8.81 12.91 -4.47
N GLY A 21 -8.99 12.30 -5.65
CA GLY A 21 -8.26 12.63 -6.87
C GLY A 21 -6.83 12.08 -6.86
N ALA A 22 -6.42 11.45 -7.97
CA ALA A 22 -5.11 10.79 -8.10
C ALA A 22 -3.91 11.73 -7.88
N GLU A 23 -4.09 13.03 -8.10
CA GLU A 23 -3.08 14.07 -7.94
C GLU A 23 -2.60 14.24 -6.49
N GLN A 24 -3.46 13.88 -5.52
CA GLN A 24 -3.20 14.00 -4.08
C GLN A 24 -2.58 12.73 -3.48
N VAL A 25 -2.40 11.70 -4.31
CA VAL A 25 -1.84 10.41 -3.88
C VAL A 25 -0.33 10.44 -4.09
N LEU A 26 0.41 10.13 -3.02
CA LEU A 26 1.85 9.92 -3.09
C LEU A 26 2.13 8.43 -3.30
N VAL A 27 3.00 8.11 -4.26
CA VAL A 27 3.43 6.73 -4.50
C VAL A 27 4.93 6.61 -4.26
N SER A 28 5.36 5.70 -3.40
CA SER A 28 6.79 5.41 -3.22
C SER A 28 7.30 4.40 -4.24
N GLU A 29 8.61 4.42 -4.51
CA GLU A 29 9.26 3.43 -5.38
C GLU A 29 8.99 1.99 -4.90
N TRP A 30 8.98 1.79 -3.58
CA TRP A 30 8.61 0.50 -2.96
C TRP A 30 7.12 0.16 -3.14
N GLY A 31 6.22 1.15 -3.02
CA GLY A 31 4.81 1.02 -3.36
C GLY A 31 4.60 0.49 -4.77
N GLN A 32 5.24 1.12 -5.75
CA GLN A 32 5.15 0.72 -7.15
C GLN A 32 5.68 -0.70 -7.38
N ALA A 33 6.80 -1.06 -6.76
CA ALA A 33 7.38 -2.40 -6.85
C ALA A 33 6.53 -3.48 -6.16
N GLY A 34 5.88 -3.16 -5.05
CA GLY A 34 5.00 -4.08 -4.32
C GLY A 34 3.65 -4.31 -5.00
N LEU A 35 3.14 -3.29 -5.70
CA LEU A 35 1.82 -3.33 -6.35
C LEU A 35 1.76 -4.23 -7.59
N ARG A 36 2.84 -4.28 -8.39
CA ARG A 36 2.86 -5.03 -9.67
C ARG A 36 2.83 -6.57 -9.52
N PRO A 37 3.54 -7.20 -8.57
CA PRO A 37 3.59 -8.66 -8.46
C PRO A 37 2.64 -9.26 -7.40
N ARG A 38 2.28 -8.51 -6.33
CA ARG A 38 1.66 -9.12 -5.13
C ARG A 38 0.14 -9.02 -5.02
N ARG A 39 -0.51 -7.97 -5.51
CA ARG A 39 -1.98 -7.82 -5.35
C ARG A 39 -2.80 -8.81 -6.19
N PHE A 40 -2.19 -9.41 -7.20
CA PHE A 40 -2.87 -10.25 -8.17
C PHE A 40 -2.10 -11.54 -8.47
N ARG A 41 -1.41 -12.08 -7.47
CA ARG A 41 -1.17 -13.53 -7.45
C ARG A 41 -2.51 -14.13 -7.05
N SER A 42 -3.43 -14.17 -8.01
CA SER A 42 -4.74 -14.75 -7.82
C SER A 42 -4.56 -16.18 -7.30
N ARG A 43 -5.50 -16.64 -6.45
CA ARG A 43 -5.66 -18.08 -6.21
C ARG A 43 -6.20 -18.81 -7.45
N SER A 44 -6.46 -18.07 -8.53
CA SER A 44 -6.70 -18.65 -9.84
C SER A 44 -5.44 -19.38 -10.31
N ALA A 45 -5.63 -20.44 -11.08
CA ALA A 45 -4.51 -21.19 -11.64
C ALA A 45 -3.53 -20.24 -12.37
N PRO A 46 -2.22 -20.56 -12.41
CA PRO A 46 -1.23 -19.77 -13.12
C PRO A 46 -1.74 -19.40 -14.52
N GLY A 47 -1.87 -18.09 -14.80
CA GLY A 47 -2.28 -17.58 -16.11
C GLY A 47 -3.73 -17.07 -16.23
N GLN A 48 -4.58 -17.18 -15.22
CA GLN A 48 -5.93 -16.59 -15.25
C GLN A 48 -6.00 -15.29 -14.45
N ILE A 49 -5.79 -14.16 -15.14
CA ILE A 49 -6.18 -12.83 -14.66
C ILE A 49 -7.63 -12.62 -15.10
N THR A 50 -8.54 -12.35 -14.17
CA THR A 50 -9.92 -12.05 -14.52
C THR A 50 -10.03 -10.64 -15.15
N PRO A 51 -11.06 -10.35 -15.95
CA PRO A 51 -11.27 -9.00 -16.48
C PRO A 51 -11.37 -7.92 -15.40
N GLU A 52 -11.87 -8.26 -14.20
CA GLU A 52 -11.94 -7.36 -13.06
C GLU A 52 -10.55 -7.11 -12.45
N GLU A 53 -9.74 -8.16 -12.31
CA GLU A 53 -8.35 -8.02 -11.86
C GLU A 53 -7.53 -7.17 -12.85
N GLN A 54 -7.77 -7.32 -14.16
CA GLN A 54 -7.11 -6.50 -15.18
C GLN A 54 -7.51 -5.02 -15.06
N ARG A 55 -8.81 -4.71 -14.93
CA ARG A 55 -9.26 -3.32 -14.71
C ARG A 55 -8.65 -2.70 -13.46
N GLY A 56 -8.56 -3.47 -12.37
CA GLY A 56 -7.91 -3.01 -11.15
C GLY A 56 -6.41 -2.71 -11.31
N ARG A 57 -5.71 -3.40 -12.22
CA ARG A 57 -4.32 -3.07 -12.57
C ARG A 57 -4.26 -1.77 -13.38
N ASP A 58 -5.09 -1.64 -14.40
CA ASP A 58 -5.08 -0.48 -15.29
C ASP A 58 -5.38 0.82 -14.53
N GLU A 59 -6.38 0.79 -13.64
CA GLU A 59 -6.72 1.95 -12.78
C GLU A 59 -5.59 2.33 -11.82
N LEU A 60 -4.88 1.33 -11.29
CA LEU A 60 -3.76 1.55 -10.39
C LEU A 60 -2.53 2.09 -11.12
N ASP A 61 -2.22 1.56 -12.30
CA ASP A 61 -1.14 2.07 -13.14
C ASP A 61 -1.43 3.53 -13.53
N LEU A 62 -2.67 3.84 -13.95
CA LEU A 62 -3.12 5.21 -14.19
C LEU A 62 -2.98 6.10 -12.94
N CYS A 63 -3.32 5.60 -11.75
CA CYS A 63 -3.10 6.34 -10.51
C CYS A 63 -1.62 6.61 -10.24
N CYS A 64 -0.74 5.63 -10.49
CA CYS A 64 0.70 5.78 -10.32
C CYS A 64 1.34 6.72 -11.35
N GLU A 65 0.79 6.79 -12.56
CA GLU A 65 1.20 7.72 -13.61
C GLU A 65 0.74 9.16 -13.31
N ARG A 66 -0.47 9.31 -12.77
CA ARG A 66 -1.04 10.62 -12.40
C ARG A 66 -0.52 11.16 -11.07
N SER A 67 0.02 10.30 -10.21
CA SER A 67 0.65 10.72 -8.96
C SER A 67 1.82 11.66 -9.26
N ARG A 68 1.70 12.92 -8.82
CA ARG A 68 2.67 13.99 -9.13
C ARG A 68 3.99 13.90 -8.36
N VAL A 69 4.05 13.06 -7.31
CA VAL A 69 5.23 12.93 -6.46
C VAL A 69 5.54 11.46 -6.22
N ARG A 70 6.71 11.05 -6.74
CA ARG A 70 7.30 9.75 -6.44
C ARG A 70 8.25 9.88 -5.26
N LEU A 71 7.93 9.20 -4.17
CA LEU A 71 8.79 9.19 -2.99
C LEU A 71 9.95 8.23 -3.22
N ARG A 72 11.17 8.79 -3.28
CA ARG A 72 12.40 7.99 -3.35
C ARG A 72 12.58 7.22 -2.06
N VAL A 73 12.97 5.95 -2.20
CA VAL A 73 13.32 5.12 -1.04
C VAL A 73 14.82 5.20 -0.82
N THR A 74 15.22 5.69 0.34
CA THR A 74 16.64 5.90 0.68
C THR A 74 17.14 4.83 1.66
N THR A 75 18.45 4.72 1.83
CA THR A 75 19.08 3.85 2.84
C THR A 75 18.58 4.16 4.26
N ALA A 76 18.23 5.41 4.56
CA ALA A 76 17.66 5.78 5.86
C ALA A 76 16.31 5.10 6.11
N HIS A 77 15.46 4.98 5.07
CA HIS A 77 14.18 4.28 5.18
C HIS A 77 14.38 2.78 5.44
N PHE A 78 15.39 2.15 4.83
CA PHE A 78 15.70 0.75 5.09
C PHE A 78 16.17 0.51 6.52
N ARG A 79 16.99 1.41 7.08
CA ARG A 79 17.43 1.32 8.49
C ARG A 79 16.24 1.45 9.44
N LEU A 80 15.42 2.49 9.25
CA LEU A 80 14.21 2.67 10.04
C LEU A 80 13.25 1.47 9.91
N ALA A 81 13.06 0.94 8.70
CA ALA A 81 12.22 -0.25 8.49
C ALA A 81 12.78 -1.49 9.20
N ALA A 82 14.09 -1.66 9.26
CA ALA A 82 14.72 -2.74 10.00
C ALA A 82 14.47 -2.61 11.51
N ASP A 83 14.62 -1.39 12.05
CA ASP A 83 14.35 -1.11 13.46
C ASP A 83 12.87 -1.36 13.81
N LEU A 84 11.95 -0.93 12.94
CA LEU A 84 10.51 -1.17 13.10
C LEU A 84 10.14 -2.65 13.03
N ALA A 85 10.76 -3.41 12.11
CA ALA A 85 10.51 -4.85 11.96
C ALA A 85 11.16 -5.68 13.08
N ALA A 86 12.20 -5.16 13.73
CA ALA A 86 12.85 -5.82 14.87
C ALA A 86 12.02 -5.72 16.16
N GLN A 87 11.11 -4.74 16.27
CA GLN A 87 10.18 -4.62 17.38
C GLN A 87 9.09 -5.70 17.25
N VAL A 88 9.15 -6.74 18.08
CA VAL A 88 8.21 -7.87 18.05
C VAL A 88 6.76 -7.39 18.23
N GLU A 89 6.58 -6.34 19.02
CA GLU A 89 5.31 -5.71 19.34
C GLU A 89 4.69 -5.00 18.13
N SER A 90 5.49 -4.61 17.13
CA SER A 90 4.98 -3.96 15.92
C SER A 90 4.22 -4.94 15.03
N GLY A 91 4.62 -6.22 15.00
CA GLY A 91 4.06 -7.22 14.10
C GLY A 91 4.23 -6.91 12.60
N LEU A 92 5.04 -5.90 12.25
CA LEU A 92 5.26 -5.49 10.85
C LEU A 92 6.18 -6.47 10.15
N ARG A 93 5.82 -6.86 8.93
CA ARG A 93 6.78 -7.50 8.02
C ARG A 93 7.69 -6.44 7.44
N SER A 94 8.90 -6.83 7.03
CA SER A 94 9.89 -5.92 6.46
C SER A 94 9.36 -5.02 5.32
N GLY A 95 8.47 -5.55 4.48
CA GLY A 95 7.81 -4.76 3.43
C GLY A 95 6.84 -3.71 3.95
N ASP A 96 6.07 -4.03 4.98
CA ASP A 96 5.09 -3.11 5.60
C ASP A 96 5.83 -2.03 6.42
N ALA A 97 6.89 -2.43 7.12
CA ALA A 97 7.78 -1.52 7.83
C ALA A 97 8.42 -0.48 6.89
N LEU A 98 8.74 -0.87 5.65
CA LEU A 98 9.29 0.07 4.66
C LEU A 98 8.25 1.06 4.13
N HIS A 99 6.98 0.66 4.01
CA HIS A 99 5.90 1.60 3.71
C HIS A 99 5.74 2.63 4.84
N VAL A 100 5.74 2.18 6.10
CA VAL A 100 5.64 3.06 7.27
C VAL A 100 6.84 4.00 7.35
N ALA A 101 8.06 3.48 7.22
CA ALA A 101 9.29 4.27 7.26
C ALA A 101 9.33 5.35 6.16
N THR A 102 8.86 5.03 4.95
CA THR A 102 8.82 5.99 3.85
C THR A 102 7.76 7.07 4.07
N ALA A 103 6.61 6.72 4.63
CA ALA A 103 5.56 7.70 4.90
C ALA A 103 5.86 8.58 6.10
N ALA A 104 6.55 8.06 7.12
CA ALA A 104 6.99 8.83 8.27
C ALA A 104 7.93 10.01 7.90
N ALA A 105 8.59 9.91 6.75
CA ALA A 105 9.39 11.01 6.18
C ALA A 105 8.55 12.07 5.45
N THR A 106 7.22 11.98 5.49
CA THR A 106 6.28 12.89 4.82
C THR A 106 5.20 13.36 5.79
N GLU A 107 4.52 14.46 5.47
CA GLU A 107 3.29 14.88 6.18
C GLU A 107 2.04 14.09 5.75
N GLY A 108 2.24 13.10 4.87
CA GLY A 108 1.18 12.29 4.27
C GLY A 108 0.54 11.31 5.23
N THR A 109 -0.66 10.85 4.86
CA THR A 109 -1.38 9.79 5.58
C THR A 109 -1.26 8.49 4.80
N ILE A 110 -0.81 7.41 5.44
CA ILE A 110 -0.88 6.08 4.81
C ILE A 110 -2.34 5.67 4.77
N VAL A 111 -2.81 5.26 3.60
CA VAL A 111 -4.14 4.70 3.41
C VAL A 111 -3.98 3.22 3.05
N THR A 112 -4.56 2.33 3.85
CA THR A 112 -4.37 0.88 3.70
C THR A 112 -5.67 0.11 3.94
N LEU A 113 -5.78 -1.07 3.32
CA LEU A 113 -6.82 -2.07 3.61
C LEU A 113 -6.30 -3.16 4.57
N ASP A 114 -5.00 -3.13 4.90
CA ASP A 114 -4.39 -4.07 5.82
C ASP A 114 -4.60 -3.61 7.27
N ARG A 115 -5.49 -4.32 7.98
CA ARG A 115 -5.79 -4.04 9.39
C ARG A 115 -4.58 -4.28 10.31
N GLY A 116 -3.72 -5.24 9.97
CA GLY A 116 -2.50 -5.52 10.72
C GLY A 116 -1.53 -4.36 10.62
N MET A 117 -1.29 -3.89 9.39
CA MET A 117 -0.48 -2.70 9.15
C MET A 117 -1.06 -1.45 9.83
N SER A 118 -2.38 -1.27 9.76
CA SER A 118 -3.04 -0.14 10.42
C SER A 118 -2.84 -0.15 11.93
N ARG A 119 -3.02 -1.30 12.58
CA ARG A 119 -2.80 -1.47 14.02
C ARG A 119 -1.34 -1.26 14.41
N ALA A 120 -0.43 -1.84 13.65
CA ALA A 120 1.01 -1.71 13.90
C ALA A 120 1.48 -0.25 13.82
N ALA A 121 0.96 0.51 12.86
CA ALA A 121 1.34 1.90 12.66
C ALA A 121 0.76 2.88 13.69
N GLN A 122 -0.35 2.53 14.37
CA GLN A 122 -0.87 3.33 15.48
C GLN A 122 0.15 3.50 16.61
N HIS A 123 1.04 2.52 16.79
CA HIS A 123 2.12 2.59 17.76
C HIS A 123 3.28 3.51 17.34
N LEU A 124 3.33 3.91 16.06
CA LEU A 124 4.48 4.58 15.45
C LEU A 124 4.24 6.07 15.18
N GLN A 125 3.16 6.66 15.74
CA GLN A 125 2.75 8.07 15.56
C GLN A 125 2.59 8.53 14.09
N SER A 126 2.66 7.61 13.12
CA SER A 126 2.38 7.89 11.72
C SER A 126 0.89 8.16 11.51
N ARG A 127 0.55 9.14 10.67
CA ARG A 127 -0.83 9.41 10.26
C ARG A 127 -1.27 8.25 9.36
N LEU A 128 -2.17 7.40 9.85
CA LEU A 128 -2.65 6.24 9.10
C LEU A 128 -4.18 6.15 9.14
N SER A 129 -4.78 5.95 7.98
CA SER A 129 -6.22 5.77 7.80
C SER A 129 -6.49 4.39 7.19
N LEU A 130 -7.36 3.62 7.84
CA LEU A 130 -7.81 2.33 7.33
C LEU A 130 -8.98 2.59 6.37
N LEU A 131 -8.90 2.07 5.15
CA LEU A 131 -10.06 1.93 4.28
C LEU A 131 -10.91 0.77 4.79
N ALA A 132 -12.18 1.04 5.08
CA ALA A 132 -13.14 0.09 5.62
C ALA A 132 -14.35 -0.02 4.69
#